data_AF-A0A3G2IHH8-F1
#
_entry.id   AF-A0A3G2IHH8-F1
#
_cell.length_a   1.000
_cell.length_b   1.000
_cell.length_c   1.000
_cell.angle_alpha   90.00
_cell.angle_beta   90.00
_cell.angle_gamma   90.00
#
_symmetry.space_group_name_H-M   'P 1'
#
loop_
_entity.id
_entity.type
_entity.pdbx_description
1 polymer ?
#
loop_
_entity_poly.entity_id
_entity_poly.type
_entity_poly.pdbx_seq_one_letter_code
_entity_poly.pdbx_strand_id
1 'polypeptide(L)'
;MKKKLNQAQPEGVAQSEIRPGDKWKDSHGTKITITHCTPNRVAYIREGYTHPCFCSPDRLRREFTCAKPNTLTEWATTTSPREMAKNLRTLINALRASK
;
A
#
# COMPACT_ATOMS: atom_id res chain seq x y z
N MET A 1 20.14 -25.74 -12.28
CA MET A 1 19.04 -25.98 -11.31
C MET A 1 18.65 -24.65 -10.68
N LYS A 2 17.40 -24.20 -10.85
CA LYS A 2 16.91 -22.91 -10.32
C LYS A 2 16.71 -23.07 -8.81
N LYS A 3 17.50 -22.35 -7.99
CA LYS A 3 17.39 -22.39 -6.53
C LYS A 3 16.07 -21.73 -6.12
N LYS A 4 15.10 -22.49 -5.63
CA LYS A 4 13.90 -21.97 -4.97
C LYS A 4 14.34 -21.33 -3.65
N LEU A 5 14.40 -20.00 -3.60
CA LEU A 5 14.52 -19.26 -2.35
C LEU A 5 13.19 -19.45 -1.61
N ASN A 6 13.15 -20.37 -0.65
CA ASN A 6 12.10 -20.38 0.36
C ASN A 6 12.29 -19.09 1.17
N GLN A 7 11.54 -18.06 0.83
CA GLN A 7 11.51 -16.81 1.59
C GLN A 7 10.87 -17.11 2.95
N ALA A 8 11.70 -17.53 3.91
CA ALA A 8 11.33 -17.50 5.31
C ALA A 8 10.98 -16.04 5.67
N GLN A 9 9.80 -15.83 6.26
CA GLN A 9 9.39 -14.51 6.73
C GLN A 9 10.39 -14.06 7.80
N PRO A 10 10.92 -12.82 7.74
CA PRO A 10 11.82 -12.32 8.76
C PRO A 10 11.12 -12.30 10.11
N GLU A 11 11.59 -13.17 11.00
CA GLU A 11 11.16 -13.37 12.37
C GLU A 11 11.59 -12.14 13.18
N GLY A 12 10.76 -11.09 13.17
CA GLY A 12 11.07 -9.81 13.82
C GLY A 12 10.33 -8.60 13.30
N VAL A 13 9.58 -8.70 12.19
CA VAL A 13 8.72 -7.60 11.75
C VAL A 13 7.48 -7.55 12.64
N ALA A 14 7.33 -6.45 13.40
CA ALA A 14 6.12 -6.17 14.17
C ALA A 14 4.90 -6.38 13.26
N GLN A 15 4.05 -7.35 13.63
CA GLN A 15 2.86 -7.68 12.86
C GLN A 15 2.05 -6.40 12.67
N SER A 16 1.83 -5.98 11.42
CA SER A 16 1.03 -4.79 11.17
C SER A 16 -0.39 -5.02 11.70
N GLU A 17 -0.89 -4.04 12.45
CA GLU A 17 -2.24 -4.10 12.98
C GLU A 17 -3.24 -4.10 11.83
N ILE A 18 -4.21 -5.03 11.86
CA ILE A 18 -5.18 -5.19 10.79
C ILE A 18 -6.33 -4.21 11.06
N ARG A 19 -6.45 -3.16 10.24
CA ARG A 19 -7.53 -2.18 10.37
C ARG A 19 -8.52 -2.29 9.22
N PRO A 20 -9.82 -2.04 9.47
CA PRO A 20 -10.78 -1.82 8.39
C PRO A 20 -10.30 -0.68 7.47
N GLY A 21 -10.41 -0.89 6.15
CA GLY A 21 -9.92 0.04 5.12
C GLY A 21 -8.48 -0.24 4.65
N ASP A 22 -7.70 -1.06 5.36
CA ASP A 22 -6.37 -1.41 4.90
C ASP A 22 -6.41 -2.21 3.58
N LYS A 23 -5.43 -1.92 2.72
CA LYS A 23 -5.20 -2.67 1.48
C LYS A 23 -4.12 -3.71 1.73
N TRP A 24 -4.38 -4.93 1.33
CA TRP A 24 -3.44 -6.05 1.42
C TRP A 24 -3.28 -6.66 0.04
N LYS A 25 -2.15 -7.34 -0.18
CA LYS A 25 -1.88 -8.04 -1.44
C LYS A 25 -1.44 -9.47 -1.17
N ASP A 26 -1.95 -10.40 -1.97
CA ASP A 26 -1.47 -11.78 -1.97
C ASP A 26 -0.10 -11.89 -2.65
N SER A 27 0.57 -13.04 -2.48
CA SER A 27 1.77 -13.45 -3.24
C SER A 27 1.63 -13.30 -4.77
N HIS A 28 0.43 -13.51 -5.31
CA HIS A 28 0.12 -13.35 -6.74
C HIS A 28 -0.11 -11.89 -7.16
N GLY A 29 -0.05 -10.93 -6.23
CA GLY A 29 -0.29 -9.50 -6.49
C GLY A 29 -1.76 -9.10 -6.51
N THR A 30 -2.69 -10.03 -6.26
CA THR A 30 -4.12 -9.73 -6.11
C THR A 30 -4.33 -8.86 -4.88
N LYS A 31 -4.99 -7.71 -5.04
CA LYS A 31 -5.29 -6.80 -3.95
C LYS A 31 -6.61 -7.16 -3.29
N ILE A 32 -6.64 -7.00 -1.98
CA ILE A 32 -7.82 -7.11 -1.15
C ILE A 32 -7.95 -5.86 -0.30
N THR A 33 -9.19 -5.50 0.03
CA THR A 33 -9.51 -4.41 0.94
C THR A 33 -10.20 -4.99 2.16
N ILE A 34 -9.67 -4.74 3.35
CA ILE A 34 -10.27 -5.19 4.60
C ILE A 34 -11.53 -4.36 4.84
N THR A 35 -12.68 -5.01 5.00
CA THR A 35 -13.95 -4.33 5.28
C THR A 35 -14.27 -4.34 6.76
N HIS A 36 -13.96 -5.44 7.46
CA HIS A 36 -14.24 -5.57 8.88
C HIS A 36 -13.20 -6.45 9.56
N CYS A 37 -12.85 -6.13 10.81
CA CYS A 37 -11.88 -6.86 11.61
C CYS A 37 -12.46 -7.13 12.99
N THR A 38 -12.55 -8.39 13.38
CA THR A 38 -12.79 -8.85 14.75
C THR A 38 -11.58 -9.68 15.21
N PRO A 39 -11.37 -9.87 16.52
CA PRO A 39 -10.20 -10.59 17.03
C PRO A 39 -10.02 -12.00 16.45
N ASN A 40 -11.10 -12.67 16.02
CA ASN A 40 -11.04 -14.03 15.48
C ASN A 40 -11.31 -14.09 13.96
N ARG A 41 -11.82 -13.02 13.35
CA ARG A 41 -12.25 -13.03 11.94
C ARG A 41 -12.00 -11.70 11.26
N VAL A 42 -11.44 -11.78 10.06
CA VAL A 42 -11.28 -10.65 9.14
C VAL A 42 -12.18 -10.88 7.94
N ALA A 43 -12.95 -9.85 7.58
CA ALA A 43 -13.72 -9.78 6.35
C ALA A 43 -13.01 -8.85 5.36
N TYR A 44 -12.94 -9.26 4.11
CA TYR A 44 -12.28 -8.50 3.05
C TYR A 44 -12.95 -8.71 1.70
N ILE A 45 -12.77 -7.75 0.80
CA ILE A 45 -13.23 -7.81 -0.60
C ILE A 45 -12.00 -7.93 -1.50
N ARG A 46 -12.07 -8.83 -2.48
CA ARG A 46 -11.01 -9.02 -3.49
C ARG A 46 -11.34 -8.19 -4.72
N GLU A 47 -10.33 -7.58 -5.35
CA GLU A 47 -10.54 -6.88 -6.63
C GLU A 47 -11.07 -7.85 -7.70
N GLY A 48 -12.20 -7.50 -8.32
CA GLY A 48 -12.89 -8.34 -9.30
C GLY A 48 -13.86 -9.38 -8.72
N TYR A 49 -14.08 -9.40 -7.40
CA TYR A 49 -15.06 -10.28 -6.76
C TYR A 49 -15.96 -9.50 -5.79
N THR A 50 -17.26 -9.48 -6.09
CA THR A 50 -18.23 -8.61 -5.41
C THR A 50 -18.57 -9.06 -3.99
N HIS A 51 -18.45 -10.36 -3.69
CA HIS A 51 -18.84 -10.89 -2.39
C HIS A 51 -17.72 -10.80 -1.36
N PRO A 52 -18.04 -10.51 -0.08
CA PRO A 52 -17.05 -10.49 0.98
C PRO A 52 -16.53 -11.89 1.28
N CYS A 53 -15.21 -12.00 1.40
CA CYS A 53 -14.49 -13.18 1.85
C CYS A 53 -14.14 -13.06 3.33
N PHE A 54 -13.94 -14.20 3.99
CA PHE A 54 -13.64 -14.25 5.42
C PHE A 54 -12.42 -15.15 5.68
N CYS A 55 -11.54 -14.72 6.59
CA CYS A 55 -10.42 -15.53 7.08
C CYS A 55 -10.09 -15.23 8.53
N SER A 56 -9.23 -16.04 9.16
CA SER A 56 -8.64 -15.70 10.45
C SER A 56 -7.54 -14.64 10.29
N PRO A 57 -7.31 -13.79 11.29
CA PRO A 57 -6.25 -12.78 11.24
C PRO A 57 -4.85 -13.40 11.09
N ASP A 58 -4.62 -14.59 11.64
CA ASP A 58 -3.38 -15.35 11.46
C ASP A 58 -3.16 -15.72 9.98
N ARG A 59 -4.18 -16.30 9.34
CA ARG A 59 -4.14 -16.66 7.93
C ARG A 59 -3.89 -15.45 7.04
N LEU A 60 -4.54 -14.32 7.36
CA LEU A 60 -4.31 -13.07 6.64
C LEU A 60 -2.84 -12.66 6.68
N ARG A 61 -2.22 -12.66 7.86
CA ARG A 61 -0.81 -12.29 8.04
C ARG A 61 0.16 -13.23 7.32
N ARG A 62 -0.21 -14.51 7.17
CA ARG A 62 0.62 -15.53 6.54
C ARG A 62 0.55 -15.50 5.01
N GLU A 63 -0.64 -15.29 4.46
CA GLU A 63 -0.88 -15.35 3.01
C GLU A 63 -0.77 -13.97 2.33
N PHE A 64 -1.06 -12.90 3.07
CA PHE A 64 -1.13 -11.55 2.53
C PHE A 64 -0.09 -10.63 3.15
N THR A 65 0.41 -9.70 2.34
CA THR A 65 1.28 -8.62 2.79
C THR A 65 0.49 -7.32 2.83
N CYS A 66 0.57 -6.58 3.94
CA CYS A 66 -0.02 -5.26 4.06
C CYS A 66 0.57 -4.34 2.97
N ALA A 67 -0.26 -3.90 2.03
CA ALA A 67 0.10 -2.90 1.04
C ALA A 67 -0.13 -1.54 1.71
N LYS A 68 0.74 -1.19 2.67
CA LYS A 68 0.72 0.14 3.27
C LYS A 68 0.71 1.14 2.12
N PRO A 69 -0.26 2.09 2.07
CA PRO A 69 -0.13 3.20 1.16
C PRO A 69 1.17 3.87 1.57
N ASN A 70 2.18 3.80 0.72
CA ASN A 70 3.37 4.57 0.92
C ASN A 70 2.95 5.99 0.55
N THR A 71 2.14 6.62 1.41
CA THR A 71 1.66 8.00 1.24
C THR A 71 2.85 8.88 0.95
N LEU A 72 4.02 8.53 1.52
CA LEU A 72 5.28 9.17 1.23
C LEU A 72 5.68 9.13 -0.25
N THR A 73 5.59 7.96 -0.86
CA THR A 73 6.03 7.72 -2.24
C THR A 73 4.97 8.12 -3.25
N GLU A 74 3.67 7.98 -2.92
CA GLU A 74 2.57 8.50 -3.72
C GLU A 74 2.56 10.04 -3.74
N TRP A 75 2.81 10.75 -2.63
CA TRP A 75 2.98 12.21 -2.66
C TRP A 75 4.23 12.61 -3.45
N ALA A 76 5.33 11.87 -3.30
CA ALA A 76 6.59 12.16 -3.98
C ALA A 76 6.53 11.90 -5.50
N THR A 77 5.70 10.96 -5.94
CA THR A 77 5.48 10.67 -7.38
C THR A 77 4.44 11.58 -8.00
N THR A 78 3.42 11.98 -7.24
CA THR A 78 2.39 12.95 -7.66
C THR A 78 2.98 14.36 -7.73
N THR A 79 3.88 14.71 -6.81
CA THR A 79 4.61 15.98 -6.77
C THR A 79 6.00 15.78 -7.35
N SER A 80 6.07 15.61 -8.68
CA SER A 80 7.36 15.52 -9.38
C SER A 80 8.24 16.74 -9.04
N PRO A 81 9.45 16.55 -8.48
CA PRO A 81 10.34 17.65 -8.11
C PRO A 81 10.65 18.60 -9.27
N ARG A 82 10.60 18.08 -10.50
CA ARG A 82 10.80 18.86 -11.73
C ARG A 82 9.66 19.84 -11.98
N GLU A 83 8.42 19.41 -11.76
CA GLU A 83 7.24 20.27 -11.94
C GLU A 83 7.22 21.39 -10.89
N MET A 84 7.58 21.06 -9.64
CA MET A 84 7.72 22.07 -8.58
C MET A 84 8.82 23.09 -8.90
N ALA A 85 9.98 22.65 -9.40
CA ALA A 85 11.06 23.54 -9.81
C ALA A 85 10.69 24.44 -11.00
N LYS A 86 9.92 23.93 -11.96
CA LYS A 86 9.39 24.73 -13.08
C LYS A 86 8.42 25.80 -12.57
N ASN A 87 7.46 25.42 -11.74
CA ASN A 87 6.47 26.35 -11.18
C ASN A 87 7.15 27.48 -10.40
N LEU A 88 8.14 27.16 -9.55
CA LEU A 88 8.91 28.17 -8.83
C LEU A 88 9.67 29.11 -9.77
N ARG A 89 10.31 28.59 -10.83
CA ARG A 89 10.98 29.42 -11.83
C ARG A 89 10.01 30.36 -12.56
N THR A 90 8.83 29.87 -12.93
CA THR A 90 7.79 30.69 -13.57
C THR A 90 7.35 31.83 -12.66
N LEU A 91 7.08 31.54 -11.37
CA LEU A 91 6.68 32.55 -10.39
C LEU A 91 7.79 33.60 -10.16
N ILE A 92 9.04 33.18 -10.03
CA ILE A 92 10.18 34.08 -9.86
C ILE A 92 10.35 34.99 -11.09
N ASN A 93 10.21 34.46 -12.30
CA ASN A 93 10.32 35.25 -13.53
C ASN A 93 9.16 36.23 -13.68
N ALA A 94 7.93 35.83 -13.36
CA ALA A 94 6.76 36.71 -13.37
C ALA A 94 6.94 37.87 -12.38
N LEU A 95 7.42 37.59 -11.17
CA LEU A 95 7.72 38.62 -10.18
C LEU A 95 8.81 39.60 -10.66
N ARG A 96 9.85 39.09 -11.34
CA ARG A 96 10.92 39.90 -11.90
C ARG A 96 10.47 40.75 -13.10
N ALA A 97 9.54 40.26 -13.91
CA ALA A 97 8.99 40.98 -15.05
C ALA A 97 8.00 42.08 -14.63
N SER A 98 7.43 41.96 -13.44
CA SER A 98 6.51 42.95 -12.84
C SER A 98 7.24 44.11 -12.13
N LYS A 99 8.57 44.17 -12.19
CA LYS A 99 9.41 45.17 -11.54
C LYS A 99 10.19 45.96 -12.58
#